data_AF-A0A2V3I463-F1
#
_entry.id   AF-A0A2V3I463-F1
#
_cell.length_a   1.000
_cell.length_b   1.000
_cell.length_c   1.000
_cell.angle_alpha   90.00
_cell.angle_beta   90.00
_cell.angle_gamma   90.00
#
_symmetry.space_group_name_H-M   'P 1'
#
loop_
_entity.id
_entity.type
_entity.pdbx_description
1 polymer ?
#
loop_
_entity_poly.entity_id
_entity_poly.type
_entity_poly.pdbx_seq_one_letter_code
_entity_poly.pdbx_strand_id
1 'polypeptide(L)'
;MGLGADLVHSTLGRHILADGYDFVIDLDKSAGCHFHDSRSGRDILDMFSCFASLPLGWNHPDLLAAKGELARASVNKVANSDLYTEAMAESVAAFGRIAAPSYLPHHFFVSGGALAVENTMKAAMDWKSHDREAKGIDASGKF
;
A
#
# COMPACT_ATOMS: atom_id res chain seq x y z
N MET A 1 -24.96 -9.66 -7.35
CA MET A 1 -25.09 -9.78 -8.81
C MET A 1 -23.88 -9.10 -9.42
N GLY A 2 -23.02 -9.84 -10.12
CA GLY A 2 -21.86 -9.28 -10.81
C GLY A 2 -22.26 -8.69 -12.16
N LEU A 3 -21.63 -7.58 -12.55
CA LEU A 3 -21.92 -6.87 -13.81
C LEU A 3 -21.45 -7.64 -15.07
N GLY A 4 -20.65 -8.70 -14.93
CA GLY A 4 -20.00 -9.40 -16.04
C GLY A 4 -18.82 -8.61 -16.62
N ALA A 5 -17.82 -9.30 -17.19
CA ALA A 5 -16.58 -8.68 -17.64
C ALA A 5 -16.80 -7.64 -18.76
N ASP A 6 -17.74 -7.90 -19.67
CA ASP A 6 -18.02 -7.02 -20.83
C ASP A 6 -18.59 -5.65 -20.44
N LEU A 7 -19.17 -5.52 -19.24
CA LEU A 7 -19.78 -4.28 -18.76
C LEU A 7 -18.87 -3.46 -17.84
N VAL A 8 -17.66 -3.94 -17.51
CA VAL A 8 -16.75 -3.26 -16.57
C VAL A 8 -16.36 -1.88 -17.10
N HIS A 9 -15.75 -1.81 -18.29
CA HIS A 9 -15.25 -0.56 -18.87
C HIS A 9 -16.36 0.46 -19.15
N SER A 10 -17.49 0.00 -19.72
CA SER A 10 -18.64 0.88 -19.97
C SER A 10 -19.30 1.36 -18.68
N THR A 11 -19.18 0.63 -17.58
CA THR A 11 -19.66 1.05 -16.26
C THR A 11 -18.73 2.05 -15.60
N LEU A 12 -17.42 1.80 -15.61
CA LEU A 12 -16.43 2.72 -15.06
C LEU A 12 -16.44 4.06 -15.82
N GLY A 13 -16.49 4.03 -17.16
CA GLY A 13 -16.49 5.21 -18.01
C GLY A 13 -17.69 6.15 -17.82
N ARG A 14 -18.76 5.73 -17.12
CA ARG A 14 -19.87 6.62 -16.73
C ARG A 14 -19.52 7.54 -15.55
N HIS A 15 -18.49 7.20 -14.77
CA HIS A 15 -18.25 7.82 -13.46
C HIS A 15 -16.79 8.26 -13.25
N ILE A 16 -15.83 7.65 -13.95
CA ILE A 16 -14.41 7.99 -13.88
C ILE A 16 -13.80 7.99 -15.29
N LEU A 17 -12.65 8.66 -15.44
CA LEU A 17 -11.80 8.46 -16.61
C LEU A 17 -11.24 7.04 -16.55
N ALA A 18 -11.67 6.17 -17.46
CA ALA A 18 -11.27 4.77 -17.53
C ALA A 18 -10.19 4.59 -18.61
N ASP A 19 -9.00 5.15 -18.38
CA ASP A 19 -7.86 5.17 -19.30
C ASP A 19 -6.79 4.10 -18.97
N GLY A 20 -7.12 3.16 -18.08
CA GLY A 20 -6.27 2.02 -17.75
C GLY A 20 -6.21 0.96 -18.86
N TYR A 21 -5.58 -0.19 -18.55
CA TYR A 21 -5.52 -1.32 -19.46
C TYR A 21 -6.90 -1.90 -19.78
N ASP A 22 -7.03 -2.49 -20.98
CA ASP A 22 -8.26 -3.14 -21.44
C ASP A 22 -8.63 -4.42 -20.65
N PHE A 23 -7.71 -5.01 -19.89
CA PHE A 23 -7.96 -6.26 -19.17
C PHE A 23 -9.05 -6.13 -18.10
N VAL A 24 -9.78 -7.21 -17.86
CA VAL A 24 -10.64 -7.36 -16.67
C VAL A 24 -10.08 -8.49 -15.83
N ILE A 25 -9.44 -8.13 -14.72
CA ILE A 25 -8.75 -9.09 -13.86
C ILE A 25 -9.76 -9.98 -13.12
N ASP A 26 -9.60 -11.28 -13.28
CA ASP A 26 -10.30 -12.28 -12.47
C ASP A 26 -9.53 -12.50 -11.16
N LEU A 27 -10.09 -12.02 -10.05
CA LEU A 27 -9.45 -12.10 -8.73
C LEU A 27 -9.37 -13.53 -8.18
N ASP A 28 -10.20 -14.45 -8.67
CA ASP A 28 -10.20 -15.84 -8.18
C ASP A 28 -9.26 -16.72 -9.01
N LYS A 29 -9.17 -16.48 -10.33
CA LYS A 29 -8.34 -17.29 -11.23
C LYS A 29 -6.88 -16.84 -11.34
N SER A 30 -6.59 -15.56 -11.09
CA SER A 30 -5.21 -15.05 -11.17
C SER A 30 -4.31 -15.76 -10.14
N ALA A 31 -3.08 -16.14 -10.51
CA ALA A 31 -2.20 -16.89 -9.62
C ALA A 31 -0.71 -16.71 -9.97
N GLY A 32 0.12 -16.57 -8.94
CA GLY A 32 1.57 -16.41 -9.09
C GLY A 32 1.92 -15.21 -9.95
N CYS A 33 2.77 -15.42 -10.96
CA CYS A 33 3.16 -14.39 -11.91
C CYS A 33 2.19 -14.21 -13.10
N HIS A 34 0.97 -14.75 -13.03
CA HIS A 34 -0.02 -14.59 -14.10
C HIS A 34 -1.34 -14.02 -13.55
N PHE A 35 -1.93 -13.07 -14.28
CA PHE A 35 -3.31 -12.69 -14.08
C PHE A 35 -4.19 -13.26 -15.20
N HIS A 36 -5.45 -13.57 -14.87
CA HIS A 36 -6.44 -14.02 -15.83
C HIS A 36 -7.29 -12.83 -16.30
N ASP A 37 -7.31 -12.56 -17.60
CA ASP A 37 -8.21 -11.58 -18.20
C ASP A 37 -9.55 -12.24 -18.56
N SER A 38 -10.60 -11.90 -17.80
CA SER A 38 -11.96 -12.41 -18.02
C SER A 38 -12.57 -12.00 -19.36
N ARG A 39 -12.07 -10.94 -20.04
CA ARG A 39 -12.59 -10.54 -21.36
C ARG A 39 -12.10 -11.49 -22.45
N SER A 40 -10.80 -11.78 -22.49
CA SER A 40 -10.22 -12.67 -23.49
C SER A 40 -10.20 -14.14 -23.07
N GLY A 41 -10.41 -14.45 -21.79
CA GLY A 41 -10.32 -15.80 -21.23
C GLY A 41 -8.89 -16.34 -21.16
N ARG A 42 -7.89 -15.46 -21.13
CA ARG A 42 -6.46 -15.82 -21.22
C ARG A 42 -5.70 -15.46 -19.96
N ASP A 43 -4.72 -16.29 -19.64
CA ASP A 43 -3.71 -15.97 -18.63
C ASP A 43 -2.58 -15.14 -19.27
N ILE A 44 -2.17 -14.08 -18.60
CA ILE A 44 -1.16 -13.13 -19.06
C ILE A 44 -0.04 -13.10 -18.03
N LEU A 45 1.20 -13.27 -18.52
CA LEU A 45 2.40 -13.13 -17.71
C LEU A 45 2.53 -11.69 -17.22
N ASP A 46 2.50 -11.53 -15.90
CA ASP A 46 2.56 -10.26 -15.22
C ASP A 46 4.01 -9.84 -14.96
N MET A 47 4.51 -8.95 -15.81
CA MET A 47 5.80 -8.24 -15.64
C MET A 47 5.58 -6.79 -15.17
N PHE A 48 4.40 -6.49 -14.64
CA PHE A 48 3.97 -5.15 -14.23
C PHE A 48 3.74 -5.08 -12.71
N SER A 49 3.13 -6.10 -12.12
CA SER A 49 2.93 -6.28 -10.67
C SER A 49 2.27 -5.06 -10.00
N CYS A 50 1.30 -4.44 -10.68
CA CYS A 50 0.58 -3.24 -10.25
C CYS A 50 1.52 -2.09 -9.85
N PHE A 51 2.41 -1.67 -10.76
CA PHE A 51 3.46 -0.70 -10.46
C PHE A 51 4.40 -1.16 -9.34
N ALA A 52 4.81 -2.44 -9.39
CA ALA A 52 5.71 -3.07 -8.42
C ALA A 52 5.17 -3.17 -6.97
N SER A 53 3.84 -3.05 -6.76
CA SER A 53 3.22 -3.14 -5.43
C SER A 53 2.73 -4.55 -5.05
N LEU A 54 2.85 -5.54 -5.94
CA LEU A 54 2.48 -6.94 -5.70
C LEU A 54 3.72 -7.85 -5.60
N PRO A 55 4.47 -7.83 -4.47
CA PRO A 55 5.76 -8.53 -4.36
C PRO A 55 5.65 -10.06 -4.38
N LEU A 56 4.48 -10.62 -4.04
CA LEU A 56 4.24 -12.07 -3.99
C LEU A 56 3.42 -12.58 -5.19
N GLY A 57 3.12 -11.71 -6.16
CA GLY A 57 2.21 -12.01 -7.26
C GLY A 57 0.75 -12.19 -6.82
N TRP A 58 -0.04 -12.78 -7.69
CA TRP A 58 -1.47 -13.00 -7.49
C TRP A 58 -1.73 -14.21 -6.60
N ASN A 59 -2.64 -14.08 -5.63
CA ASN A 59 -3.17 -15.19 -4.82
C ASN A 59 -2.10 -16.13 -4.21
N HIS A 60 -1.05 -15.56 -3.61
CA HIS A 60 -0.02 -16.33 -2.91
C HIS A 60 -0.64 -17.31 -1.90
N PRO A 61 -0.26 -18.60 -1.88
CA PRO A 61 -0.89 -19.63 -1.04
C PRO A 61 -0.99 -19.25 0.45
N ASP A 62 0.06 -18.65 1.01
CA ASP A 62 0.06 -18.24 2.43
C ASP A 62 -0.90 -17.09 2.72
N LEU A 63 -1.10 -16.17 1.77
CA LEU A 63 -2.10 -15.10 1.90
C LEU A 63 -3.52 -15.65 1.78
N LEU A 64 -3.73 -16.64 0.90
CA LEU A 64 -5.01 -17.35 0.80
C LEU A 64 -5.33 -18.09 2.10
N ALA A 65 -4.34 -18.74 2.71
CA ALA A 65 -4.48 -19.41 4.00
C ALA A 65 -4.80 -18.41 5.13
N ALA A 66 -4.24 -17.19 5.07
CA ALA A 66 -4.49 -16.11 6.03
C ALA A 66 -5.79 -15.30 5.80
N LYS A 67 -6.63 -15.67 4.82
CA LYS A 67 -7.86 -14.92 4.46
C LYS A 67 -8.76 -14.60 5.65
N GLY A 68 -8.93 -15.52 6.60
CA GLY A 68 -9.79 -15.31 7.78
C GLY A 68 -9.29 -14.19 8.69
N GLU A 69 -7.98 -14.12 8.90
CA GLU A 69 -7.35 -13.06 9.69
C GLU A 69 -7.44 -11.71 8.98
N LEU A 70 -7.10 -11.67 7.70
CA LEU A 70 -7.22 -10.46 6.86
C LEU A 70 -8.66 -9.96 6.79
N ALA A 71 -9.65 -10.87 6.69
CA ALA A 71 -11.06 -10.53 6.71
C ALA A 71 -11.46 -9.90 8.05
N ARG A 72 -11.05 -10.48 9.18
CA ARG A 72 -11.29 -9.93 10.52
C ARG A 72 -10.73 -8.52 10.67
N ALA A 73 -9.49 -8.30 10.22
CA ALA A 73 -8.83 -6.99 10.31
C ALA A 73 -9.46 -5.93 9.39
N SER A 74 -10.03 -6.33 8.24
CA SER A 74 -10.56 -5.41 7.22
C SER A 74 -12.00 -4.96 7.45
N VAL A 75 -12.78 -5.64 8.30
CA VAL A 75 -14.17 -5.25 8.59
C VAL A 75 -14.29 -3.83 9.12
N ASN A 76 -13.31 -3.38 9.92
CA ASN A 76 -13.29 -2.04 10.50
C ASN A 76 -12.01 -1.30 10.14
N LYS A 77 -12.12 -0.04 9.73
CA LYS A 77 -10.98 0.85 9.50
C LYS A 77 -10.64 1.60 10.78
N VAL A 78 -9.80 1.01 11.62
CA VAL A 78 -9.37 1.58 12.90
C VAL A 78 -8.41 2.76 12.68
N ALA A 79 -8.60 3.84 13.43
CA ALA A 79 -7.65 4.95 13.49
C ALA A 79 -6.46 4.56 14.37
N ASN A 80 -5.49 3.85 13.78
CA ASN A 80 -4.30 3.32 14.46
C ASN A 80 -3.41 4.38 15.14
N SER A 81 -3.63 5.66 14.87
CA SER A 81 -3.01 6.77 15.61
C SER A 81 -3.44 6.80 17.09
N ASP A 82 -4.72 6.48 17.35
CA ASP A 82 -5.37 6.68 18.64
C ASP A 82 -5.85 5.36 19.27
N LEU A 83 -6.12 4.35 18.44
CA LEU A 83 -6.68 3.07 18.86
C LEU A 83 -5.75 1.93 18.43
N TYR A 84 -5.11 1.29 19.40
CA TYR A 84 -4.15 0.21 19.15
C TYR A 84 -4.83 -1.16 19.17
N THR A 85 -4.29 -2.08 18.36
CA THR A 85 -4.76 -3.47 18.24
C THR A 85 -3.59 -4.44 18.29
N GLU A 86 -3.85 -5.70 18.67
CA GLU A 86 -2.84 -6.77 18.62
C GLU A 86 -2.25 -6.90 17.20
N ALA A 87 -3.09 -6.87 16.17
CA ALA A 87 -2.67 -6.93 14.78
C ALA A 87 -1.71 -5.79 14.37
N MET A 88 -1.95 -4.57 14.88
CA MET A 88 -1.03 -3.45 14.67
C MET A 88 0.32 -3.72 15.35
N ALA A 89 0.31 -4.14 16.61
CA ALA A 89 1.53 -4.43 17.37
C ALA A 89 2.38 -5.53 16.72
N GLU A 90 1.73 -6.63 16.29
CA GLU A 90 2.38 -7.73 15.58
C GLU A 90 2.99 -7.29 14.24
N SER A 91 2.25 -6.48 13.47
CA SER A 91 2.72 -5.94 12.20
C SER A 91 3.96 -5.05 12.38
N VAL A 92 3.93 -4.13 13.34
CA VAL A 92 5.06 -3.23 13.64
C VAL A 92 6.27 -4.01 14.15
N ALA A 93 6.06 -5.00 15.01
CA ALA A 93 7.14 -5.85 15.52
C ALA A 93 7.77 -6.70 14.41
N ALA A 94 6.97 -7.27 13.51
CA ALA A 94 7.47 -8.02 12.35
C ALA A 94 8.25 -7.11 11.38
N PHE A 95 7.73 -5.91 11.10
CA PHE A 95 8.42 -4.92 10.25
C PHE A 95 9.79 -4.55 10.83
N GLY A 96 9.84 -4.22 12.13
CA GLY A 96 11.08 -3.87 12.82
C GLY A 96 12.12 -5.00 12.82
N ARG A 97 11.67 -6.26 12.86
CA ARG A 97 12.55 -7.45 12.85
C ARG A 97 13.06 -7.80 11.45
N ILE A 98 12.22 -7.67 10.42
CA ILE A 98 12.48 -8.23 9.08
C ILE A 98 12.98 -7.17 8.10
N ALA A 99 12.37 -5.98 8.11
CA ALA A 99 12.56 -4.97 7.06
C ALA A 99 13.36 -3.74 7.51
N ALA A 100 13.25 -3.36 8.79
CA ALA A 100 13.90 -2.15 9.28
C ALA A 100 15.41 -2.36 9.55
N PRO A 101 16.29 -1.49 9.03
CA PRO A 101 17.70 -1.50 9.41
C PRO A 101 17.88 -1.16 10.89
N SER A 102 18.83 -1.82 11.57
CA SER A 102 19.07 -1.62 13.01
C SER A 102 19.47 -0.20 13.41
N TYR A 103 19.94 0.62 12.46
CA TYR A 103 20.29 2.02 12.69
C TYR A 103 19.12 3.00 12.48
N LEU A 104 17.93 2.52 12.10
CA LEU A 104 16.70 3.33 11.93
C LEU A 104 15.56 2.80 12.82
N PRO A 105 15.63 2.97 14.16
CA PRO A 105 14.68 2.33 15.09
C PRO A 105 13.31 3.01 15.18
N HIS A 106 13.16 4.22 14.64
CA HIS A 106 11.91 4.98 14.71
C HIS A 106 11.08 4.77 13.45
N HIS A 107 9.87 4.24 13.61
CA HIS A 107 8.96 3.96 12.51
C HIS A 107 7.73 4.86 12.55
N PHE A 108 7.33 5.38 11.39
CA PHE A 108 6.10 6.12 11.19
C PHE A 108 5.38 5.56 9.96
N PHE A 109 4.09 5.25 10.09
CA PHE A 109 3.29 4.61 9.03
C PHE A 109 2.22 5.57 8.51
N VAL A 110 2.03 5.61 7.20
CA VAL A 110 1.05 6.47 6.52
C VAL A 110 0.56 5.80 5.24
N SER A 111 -0.67 6.11 4.82
CA SER A 111 -1.25 5.57 3.59
C SER A 111 -0.81 6.38 2.36
N GLY A 112 0.13 5.83 1.60
CA GLY A 112 0.55 6.36 0.30
C GLY A 112 2.03 6.77 0.26
N GLY A 113 2.71 6.44 -0.85
CA GLY A 113 4.15 6.68 -1.00
C GLY A 113 4.53 8.17 -0.99
N ALA A 114 3.73 9.04 -1.61
CA ALA A 114 3.98 10.47 -1.60
C ALA A 114 3.97 11.05 -0.18
N LEU A 115 2.95 10.70 0.63
CA LEU A 115 2.86 11.14 2.03
C LEU A 115 3.97 10.57 2.91
N ALA A 116 4.50 9.38 2.59
CA ALA A 116 5.67 8.84 3.27
C ALA A 116 6.89 9.75 3.02
N VAL A 117 7.16 10.11 1.77
CA VAL A 117 8.24 11.04 1.40
C VAL A 117 8.04 12.42 2.04
N GLU A 118 6.83 12.95 2.06
CA GLU A 118 6.53 14.23 2.72
C GLU A 118 6.82 14.21 4.23
N ASN A 119 6.50 13.12 4.94
CA ASN A 119 6.84 13.02 6.36
C ASN A 119 8.35 12.86 6.59
N THR A 120 9.08 12.18 5.69
CA THR A 120 10.54 12.19 5.71
C THR A 120 11.10 13.61 5.56
N MET A 121 10.56 14.40 4.62
CA MET A 121 10.96 15.79 4.43
C MET A 121 10.65 16.63 5.66
N LYS A 122 9.47 16.49 6.26
CA LYS A 122 9.10 17.19 7.50
C LYS A 122 10.08 16.89 8.63
N ALA A 123 10.42 15.62 8.85
CA ALA A 123 11.40 15.22 9.86
C ALA A 123 12.79 15.83 9.58
N ALA A 124 13.24 15.83 8.32
CA ALA A 124 14.53 16.41 7.94
C ALA A 124 14.57 17.94 8.10
N MET A 125 13.48 18.64 7.74
CA MET A 125 13.35 20.09 7.89
C MET A 125 13.33 20.50 9.36
N ASP A 126 12.54 19.81 10.18
CA ASP A 126 12.46 20.01 11.63
C ASP A 126 13.83 19.79 12.29
N TRP A 127 14.45 18.64 12.02
CA TRP A 127 15.79 18.33 12.51
C TRP A 127 16.80 19.41 12.12
N LYS A 128 16.73 19.90 10.87
CA LYS A 128 17.67 20.92 10.40
C LYS A 128 17.44 22.28 11.06
N SER A 129 16.19 22.63 11.39
CA SER A 129 15.89 23.83 12.17
C SER A 129 16.53 23.76 13.54
N HIS A 130 16.28 22.67 14.28
CA HIS A 130 16.86 22.44 15.60
C HIS A 130 18.40 22.40 15.58
N ASP A 131 19.02 21.79 14.56
CA ASP A 131 20.49 21.80 14.38
C ASP A 131 21.06 23.22 14.19
N ARG A 132 20.35 24.08 13.47
CA ARG A 132 20.76 25.48 13.25
C ARG A 132 20.63 26.31 14.52
N GLU A 133 19.51 26.15 15.23
CA GLU A 133 19.26 26.80 16.52
C GLU A 133 20.33 26.42 17.55
N ALA A 134 20.68 25.13 17.64
CA ALA A 134 21.76 24.64 18.51
C ALA A 134 23.14 25.24 18.17
N LYS A 135 23.35 25.68 16.92
CA LYS A 135 24.57 26.34 16.44
C LYS A 135 24.51 27.87 16.54
N GLY A 136 23.43 28.44 17.08
CA GLY A 136 23.22 29.88 17.17
C GLY A 136 23.02 30.57 15.81
N ILE A 137 22.66 29.81 14.77
CA ILE A 137 22.38 30.36 13.44
C ILE A 137 20.92 30.81 13.45
N ASP A 138 20.67 32.12 13.35
CA ASP A 138 19.32 32.70 13.37
C ASP A 138 18.41 31.98 12.36
N ALA A 139 17.35 31.37 12.89
CA ALA A 139 16.23 30.86 12.12
C ALA A 139 15.33 32.06 11.80
N SER A 140 15.81 32.94 10.93
CA SER A 140 15.03 34.07 10.40
C SER A 140 13.94 33.54 9.46
N GLY A 141 12.93 32.96 10.08
CA GLY A 141 11.77 32.35 9.47
C GLY A 141 10.73 32.12 10.55
N LYS A 142 10.24 33.21 11.15
CA LYS A 142 8.96 33.17 11.86
C LYS A 142 7.91 32.79 10.81
N PHE A 143 7.47 31.53 10.82
CA PHE A 143 6.26 31.13 10.12
C PHE A 143 5.04 31.72 10.83
#